data_AF-A0A948QYJ9-F1
#
_entry.id   AF-A0A948QYJ9-F1
#
_cell.length_a   1.000
_cell.length_b   1.000
_cell.length_c   1.000
_cell.angle_alpha   90.00
_cell.angle_beta   90.00
_cell.angle_gamma   90.00
#
_symmetry.space_group_name_H-M   'P 1'
#
loop_
_entity.id
_entity.type
_entity.pdbx_description
1 polymer ?
#
loop_
_entity_poly.entity_id
_entity_poly.type
_entity_poly.pdbx_seq_one_letter_code
_entity_poly.pdbx_strand_id
1 'polypeptide(L)'
;MFDIIISGGEIFDGSGKPAFSSDIGIDKDRISLIGNLSNAEAKEIINAAGLAVAPGFIDIHTHSDFTLLVNGAAESQVHQGVTLEVIGQCGISLAPLGDSGIAISSILGYHPGTNITWKTFGEYLSRLEQQELGVNVMAFVGHGTIRRAVMNEELRFATRDDIKEMVRLLEISFAEGASGFSSGLEYWPGSGSVSTTEELFSLCEVTKHNNALYATHVRNRDMYYDLGFSEALAIARNSGVKLQISHIQPKFGAPSHAMEHTIEMVHWAREEGADVTFDIIPHDWNHSQLTAALPSWAMEGGIEELMVRLNNPNDREKMKKNTQPFWQLVPAGKWDKIRLLQSKKNKNLIGLTFEQIGKDRGKDPYDAYFDLLIEEKENLNGLMWTSHGFSESDICLCLKQPDCIVMSDTMALAPYGALKGMIGSLSGYGWIARFFQHYVREKSIISME
;
A
#
# COMPACT_ATOMS: atom_id res chain seq x y z
N MET A 1 0.53 33.17 -26.03
CA MET A 1 1.10 33.38 -24.69
C MET A 1 0.80 32.14 -23.87
N PHE A 2 1.81 31.52 -23.28
CA PHE A 2 1.67 30.34 -22.41
C PHE A 2 1.48 30.76 -20.95
N ASP A 3 0.99 29.85 -20.12
CA ASP A 3 1.01 30.04 -18.67
C ASP A 3 2.43 29.80 -18.14
N ILE A 4 3.03 28.65 -18.49
CA ILE A 4 4.38 28.27 -18.08
C ILE A 4 5.17 27.82 -19.32
N ILE A 5 6.44 28.23 -19.41
CA ILE A 5 7.44 27.58 -20.27
C ILE A 5 8.50 26.93 -19.38
N ILE A 6 8.76 25.65 -19.59
CA ILE A 6 9.96 24.96 -19.05
C ILE A 6 11.00 24.95 -20.17
N SER A 7 12.12 25.66 -20.01
CA SER A 7 13.10 25.90 -21.07
C SER A 7 14.40 25.14 -20.90
N GLY A 8 14.93 24.61 -22.00
CA GLY A 8 16.29 24.05 -22.09
C GLY A 8 16.53 22.75 -21.33
N GLY A 9 15.49 22.04 -20.91
CA GLY A 9 15.60 20.76 -20.19
C GLY A 9 15.88 19.57 -21.11
N GLU A 10 16.41 18.49 -20.51
CA GLU A 10 16.49 17.18 -21.15
C GLU A 10 15.21 16.40 -20.89
N ILE A 11 14.39 16.19 -21.92
CA ILE A 11 13.05 15.62 -21.79
C ILE A 11 13.11 14.09 -21.86
N PHE A 12 12.63 13.45 -20.79
CA PHE A 12 12.31 12.03 -20.71
C PHE A 12 10.78 11.89 -20.78
N ASP A 13 10.24 11.59 -21.96
CA ASP A 13 8.79 11.66 -22.22
C ASP A 13 7.97 10.47 -21.68
N GLY A 14 8.63 9.51 -21.02
CA GLY A 14 8.03 8.29 -20.49
C GLY A 14 7.76 7.19 -21.53
N SER A 15 8.19 7.38 -22.79
CA SER A 15 8.01 6.37 -23.85
C SER A 15 9.12 5.31 -23.94
N GLY A 16 10.17 5.42 -23.11
CA GLY A 16 11.37 4.58 -23.16
C GLY A 16 12.32 4.92 -24.31
N LYS A 17 12.09 6.04 -25.02
CA LYS A 17 12.99 6.54 -26.07
C LYS A 17 14.12 7.38 -25.47
N PRO A 18 15.25 7.53 -26.20
CA PRO A 18 16.32 8.44 -25.81
C PRO A 18 15.81 9.84 -25.50
N ALA A 19 16.32 10.43 -24.42
CA ALA A 19 15.97 11.79 -24.04
C ALA A 19 16.39 12.81 -25.11
N PHE A 20 15.71 13.95 -25.15
CA PHE A 20 15.99 15.01 -26.11
C PHE A 20 15.85 16.40 -25.50
N SER A 21 16.68 17.35 -25.93
CA SER A 21 16.61 18.73 -25.47
C SER A 21 15.51 19.51 -26.19
N SER A 22 14.59 20.12 -25.45
CA SER A 22 13.53 20.98 -26.00
C SER A 22 12.91 21.83 -24.90
N ASP A 23 12.07 22.80 -25.27
CA ASP A 23 11.21 23.52 -24.34
C ASP A 23 9.81 22.90 -24.31
N ILE A 24 9.10 23.07 -23.18
CA ILE A 24 7.70 22.66 -22.99
C ILE A 24 6.86 23.89 -22.67
N GLY A 25 5.82 24.13 -23.46
CA GLY A 25 4.83 25.19 -23.24
C GLY A 25 3.54 24.62 -22.68
N ILE A 26 3.09 25.15 -21.55
CA ILE A 26 1.89 24.72 -20.83
C ILE A 26 0.85 25.85 -20.90
N ASP A 27 -0.39 25.49 -21.25
CA ASP A 27 -1.58 26.36 -21.18
C ASP A 27 -2.62 25.64 -20.33
N LYS A 28 -3.00 26.26 -19.21
CA LYS A 28 -3.89 25.69 -18.20
C LYS A 28 -3.43 24.31 -17.73
N ASP A 29 -4.23 23.29 -18.00
CA ASP A 29 -4.08 21.90 -17.57
C ASP A 29 -3.37 21.02 -18.60
N ARG A 30 -2.81 21.60 -19.68
CA ARG A 30 -2.28 20.83 -20.81
C ARG A 30 -0.92 21.31 -21.28
N ILE A 31 -0.07 20.34 -21.58
CA ILE A 31 1.08 20.55 -22.45
C ILE A 31 0.54 20.90 -23.83
N SER A 32 0.79 22.14 -24.25
CA SER A 32 0.27 22.69 -25.50
C SER A 32 1.27 22.56 -26.64
N LEU A 33 2.56 22.64 -26.35
CA LEU A 33 3.61 22.50 -27.35
C LEU A 33 4.90 22.00 -26.72
N ILE A 34 5.59 21.10 -27.41
CA ILE A 34 6.98 20.73 -27.13
C ILE A 34 7.79 21.11 -28.36
N GLY A 35 8.79 21.98 -28.20
CA GLY A 35 9.62 22.45 -29.31
C GLY A 35 10.49 23.64 -28.94
N ASN A 36 10.89 24.42 -29.94
CA ASN A 36 11.61 25.67 -29.72
C ASN A 36 10.64 26.80 -29.36
N LEU A 37 10.76 27.31 -28.13
CA LEU A 37 9.92 28.38 -27.59
C LEU A 37 10.70 29.67 -27.31
N SER A 38 11.89 29.85 -27.90
CA SER A 38 12.79 30.98 -27.60
C SER A 38 12.18 32.36 -27.84
N ASN A 39 11.18 32.46 -28.73
CA ASN A 39 10.47 33.70 -29.08
C ASN A 39 9.03 33.72 -28.55
N ALA A 40 8.63 32.74 -27.74
CA ALA A 40 7.29 32.67 -27.17
C ALA A 40 7.20 33.46 -25.86
N GLU A 41 6.06 34.09 -25.63
CA GLU A 41 5.76 34.75 -24.36
C GLU A 41 5.06 33.78 -23.40
N ALA A 42 5.42 33.83 -22.12
CA ALA A 42 4.73 33.12 -21.04
C ALA A 42 4.58 33.99 -19.79
N LYS A 43 3.63 33.64 -18.92
CA LYS A 43 3.50 34.30 -17.61
C LYS A 43 4.67 33.95 -16.69
N GLU A 44 5.15 32.71 -16.78
CA GLU A 44 6.30 32.19 -16.05
C GLU A 44 7.24 31.40 -16.96
N ILE A 45 8.55 31.54 -16.75
CA ILE A 45 9.59 30.78 -17.47
C ILE A 45 10.49 30.11 -16.43
N ILE A 46 10.51 28.78 -16.45
CA ILE A 46 11.33 27.93 -15.59
C ILE A 46 12.54 27.46 -16.41
N ASN A 47 13.75 27.84 -16.00
CA ASN A 47 14.98 27.39 -16.64
C ASN A 47 15.37 25.99 -16.13
N ALA A 48 15.29 24.99 -16.99
CA ALA A 48 15.61 23.59 -16.71
C ALA A 48 16.96 23.15 -17.33
N ALA A 49 17.82 24.09 -17.71
CA ALA A 49 19.13 23.76 -18.29
C ALA A 49 19.96 22.86 -17.35
N GLY A 50 20.41 21.71 -17.87
CA GLY A 50 21.16 20.71 -17.11
C GLY A 50 20.31 19.87 -16.15
N LEU A 51 18.98 19.97 -16.23
CA LEU A 51 18.03 19.17 -15.46
C LEU A 51 17.21 18.26 -16.39
N ALA A 52 16.73 17.16 -15.83
CA ALA A 52 15.76 16.29 -16.47
C ALA A 52 14.34 16.87 -16.33
N VAL A 53 13.53 16.73 -17.37
CA VAL A 53 12.10 17.05 -17.37
C VAL A 53 11.34 15.78 -17.75
N ALA A 54 10.45 15.32 -16.88
CA ALA A 54 9.70 14.08 -17.06
C ALA A 54 8.21 14.29 -16.74
N PRO A 55 7.31 13.40 -17.18
CA PRO A 55 5.99 13.28 -16.60
C PRO A 55 6.08 13.18 -15.07
N GLY A 56 5.10 13.77 -14.38
CA GLY A 56 5.00 13.58 -12.93
C GLY A 56 4.83 12.10 -12.59
N PHE A 57 5.46 11.67 -11.50
CA PHE A 57 5.50 10.26 -11.13
C PHE A 57 4.14 9.80 -10.61
N ILE A 58 3.77 8.57 -10.96
CA ILE A 58 2.54 7.93 -10.51
C ILE A 58 2.91 6.91 -9.43
N ASP A 59 2.52 7.19 -8.19
CA ASP A 59 2.66 6.26 -7.08
C ASP A 59 1.44 5.34 -7.06
N ILE A 60 1.58 4.16 -7.67
CA ILE A 60 0.44 3.25 -7.89
C ILE A 60 -0.02 2.50 -6.64
N HIS A 61 0.63 2.74 -5.50
CA HIS A 61 0.30 2.03 -4.27
C HIS A 61 0.57 2.85 -3.03
N THR A 62 -0.48 3.50 -2.53
CA THR A 62 -0.42 4.27 -1.30
C THR A 62 -1.55 3.91 -0.34
N HIS A 63 -1.37 4.31 0.91
CA HIS A 63 -2.33 4.21 2.00
C HIS A 63 -2.75 5.61 2.48
N SER A 64 -2.69 6.60 1.59
CA SER A 64 -2.95 8.02 1.89
C SER A 64 -4.43 8.37 2.05
N ASP A 65 -5.31 7.37 2.02
CA ASP A 65 -6.77 7.50 2.02
C ASP A 65 -7.26 8.51 3.06
N PHE A 66 -6.72 8.44 4.29
CA PHE A 66 -7.09 9.33 5.39
C PHE A 66 -6.16 10.53 5.50
N THR A 67 -4.86 10.38 5.24
CA THR A 67 -3.91 11.47 5.45
C THR A 67 -4.13 12.62 4.47
N LEU A 68 -4.62 12.37 3.26
CA LEU A 68 -5.05 13.41 2.32
C LEU A 68 -6.25 14.22 2.82
N LEU A 69 -7.13 13.63 3.65
CA LEU A 69 -8.21 14.36 4.33
C LEU A 69 -7.72 15.20 5.52
N VAL A 70 -6.55 14.87 6.06
CA VAL A 70 -5.94 15.60 7.19
C VAL A 70 -5.08 16.75 6.67
N ASN A 71 -4.33 16.50 5.59
CA ASN A 71 -3.53 17.50 4.90
C ASN A 71 -3.41 17.13 3.41
N GLY A 72 -4.18 17.81 2.58
CA GLY A 72 -4.22 17.59 1.13
C GLY A 72 -2.94 18.00 0.40
N ALA A 73 -2.03 18.77 1.01
CA ALA A 73 -0.80 19.23 0.35
C ALA A 73 0.16 18.10 -0.05
N ALA A 74 0.06 16.93 0.62
CA ALA A 74 0.83 15.73 0.29
C ALA A 74 2.34 15.97 0.11
N GLU A 75 2.95 16.83 0.95
CA GLU A 75 4.32 17.32 0.73
C GLU A 75 5.36 16.22 0.64
N SER A 76 5.17 15.13 1.37
CA SER A 76 6.07 13.98 1.29
C SER A 76 6.13 13.37 -0.11
N GLN A 77 5.06 13.51 -0.89
CA GLN A 77 4.90 12.95 -2.22
C GLN A 77 5.22 13.99 -3.29
N VAL A 78 4.65 15.19 -3.19
CA VAL A 78 4.91 16.30 -4.12
C VAL A 78 6.40 16.64 -4.20
N HIS A 79 7.12 16.69 -3.06
CA HIS A 79 8.56 16.96 -3.07
C HIS A 79 9.42 15.85 -3.67
N GLN A 80 8.85 14.66 -3.89
CA GLN A 80 9.51 13.57 -4.63
C GLN A 80 9.16 13.59 -6.13
N GLY A 81 8.25 14.47 -6.56
CA GLY A 81 7.78 14.57 -7.95
C GLY A 81 6.55 13.73 -8.25
N VAL A 82 5.88 13.16 -7.23
CA VAL A 82 4.62 12.44 -7.40
C VAL A 82 3.51 13.43 -7.75
N THR A 83 2.74 13.13 -8.79
CA THR A 83 1.58 13.92 -9.22
C THR A 83 0.29 13.11 -9.23
N LEU A 84 0.33 11.79 -9.10
CA LEU A 84 -0.85 10.95 -8.93
C LEU A 84 -0.55 9.84 -7.91
N GLU A 85 -1.48 9.63 -6.99
CA GLU A 85 -1.49 8.50 -6.08
C GLU A 85 -2.67 7.57 -6.34
N VAL A 86 -2.43 6.27 -6.18
CA VAL A 86 -3.49 5.26 -6.16
C VAL A 86 -3.68 4.77 -4.72
N ILE A 87 -4.78 5.20 -4.11
CA ILE A 87 -5.16 4.87 -2.72
C ILE A 87 -6.07 3.63 -2.66
N GLY A 88 -6.41 3.16 -1.46
CA GLY A 88 -7.36 2.06 -1.29
C GLY A 88 -6.75 0.68 -1.52
N GLN A 89 -5.46 0.52 -1.20
CA GLN A 89 -4.67 -0.68 -1.48
C GLN A 89 -4.69 -1.72 -0.36
N CYS A 90 -4.17 -2.92 -0.65
CA CYS A 90 -4.07 -4.05 0.30
C CYS A 90 -5.39 -4.40 1.00
N GLY A 91 -6.54 -4.22 0.33
CA GLY A 91 -7.86 -4.48 0.90
C GLY A 91 -8.33 -3.45 1.93
N ILE A 92 -7.64 -2.32 2.07
CA ILE A 92 -7.94 -1.27 3.03
C ILE A 92 -8.34 0.00 2.25
N SER A 93 -9.56 0.47 2.48
CA SER A 93 -10.06 1.76 2.00
C SER A 93 -10.96 2.42 3.05
N LEU A 94 -11.27 3.71 2.90
CA LEU A 94 -12.15 4.43 3.82
C LEU A 94 -13.64 4.32 3.52
N ALA A 95 -14.01 3.66 2.44
CA ALA A 95 -15.38 3.43 2.03
C ALA A 95 -15.48 2.20 1.12
N PRO A 96 -16.67 1.57 0.99
CA PRO A 96 -17.91 1.89 1.69
C PRO A 96 -17.94 1.40 3.14
N LEU A 97 -18.59 2.15 4.04
CA LEU A 97 -18.72 1.80 5.46
C LEU A 97 -20.06 1.13 5.81
N GLY A 98 -21.07 1.33 4.96
CA GLY A 98 -22.43 0.88 5.23
C GLY A 98 -22.98 1.45 6.55
N ASP A 99 -23.91 0.72 7.18
CA ASP A 99 -24.46 1.09 8.50
C ASP A 99 -23.60 0.63 9.67
N SER A 100 -22.64 -0.28 9.43
CA SER A 100 -21.68 -0.74 10.45
C SER A 100 -20.72 0.36 10.92
N GLY A 101 -20.50 1.38 10.07
CA GLY A 101 -19.49 2.40 10.28
C GLY A 101 -18.07 1.86 10.11
N ILE A 102 -17.07 2.70 10.42
CA ILE A 102 -15.67 2.29 10.48
C ILE A 102 -15.21 2.28 11.92
N ALA A 103 -14.52 1.20 12.32
CA ALA A 103 -13.74 1.26 13.54
C ALA A 103 -12.62 2.27 13.31
N ILE A 104 -12.59 3.39 14.05
CA ILE A 104 -11.51 4.39 13.95
C ILE A 104 -10.12 3.74 13.98
N SER A 105 -9.99 2.68 14.76
CA SER A 105 -8.79 1.89 14.84
C SER A 105 -8.41 1.16 13.58
N SER A 106 -9.30 0.92 12.62
CA SER A 106 -8.96 0.26 11.35
C SER A 106 -8.34 1.23 10.33
N ILE A 107 -8.28 2.53 10.64
CA ILE A 107 -7.84 3.58 9.73
C ILE A 107 -6.33 3.84 9.89
N LEU A 108 -5.59 3.60 8.81
CA LEU A 108 -4.20 4.03 8.70
C LEU A 108 -4.10 5.55 8.68
N GLY A 109 -3.16 6.10 9.44
CA GLY A 109 -2.94 7.54 9.51
C GLY A 109 -4.05 8.33 10.21
N TYR A 110 -4.93 7.67 10.97
CA TYR A 110 -6.05 8.34 11.64
C TYR A 110 -5.63 9.53 12.49
N HIS A 111 -6.40 10.61 12.38
CA HIS A 111 -6.26 11.80 13.20
C HIS A 111 -7.65 12.28 13.65
N PRO A 112 -7.87 12.51 14.96
CA PRO A 112 -9.19 12.86 15.51
C PRO A 112 -9.72 14.23 15.10
N GLY A 113 -8.89 15.07 14.47
CA GLY A 113 -9.31 16.35 13.91
C GLY A 113 -10.16 16.25 12.63
N THR A 114 -10.25 15.07 12.02
CA THR A 114 -11.03 14.84 10.80
C THR A 114 -12.23 13.96 11.11
N ASN A 115 -13.42 14.54 11.01
CA ASN A 115 -14.68 13.82 11.22
C ASN A 115 -15.01 12.92 10.03
N ILE A 116 -15.44 11.69 10.34
CA ILE A 116 -15.91 10.72 9.36
C ILE A 116 -17.42 10.83 9.28
N THR A 117 -17.92 11.30 8.15
CA THR A 117 -19.34 11.60 7.95
C THR A 117 -19.95 10.87 6.76
N TRP A 118 -19.12 10.19 5.97
CA TRP A 118 -19.55 9.43 4.79
C TRP A 118 -19.90 7.98 5.16
N LYS A 119 -20.76 7.38 4.35
CA LYS A 119 -21.13 5.96 4.38
C LYS A 119 -20.82 5.28 3.06
N THR A 120 -21.04 5.96 1.94
CA THR A 120 -20.81 5.41 0.59
C THR A 120 -19.44 5.80 0.04
N PHE A 121 -19.03 5.18 -1.06
CA PHE A 121 -17.76 5.49 -1.71
C PHE A 121 -17.79 6.87 -2.35
N GLY A 122 -18.90 7.22 -2.99
CA GLY A 122 -19.12 8.55 -3.58
C GLY A 122 -19.08 9.67 -2.55
N GLU A 123 -19.66 9.45 -1.36
CA GLU A 123 -19.59 10.43 -0.26
C GLU A 123 -18.15 10.63 0.25
N TYR A 124 -17.35 9.56 0.30
CA TYR A 124 -15.91 9.66 0.61
C TYR A 124 -15.17 10.49 -0.45
N LEU A 125 -15.37 10.19 -1.74
CA LEU A 125 -14.75 10.96 -2.82
C LEU A 125 -15.17 12.43 -2.78
N SER A 126 -16.46 12.71 -2.61
CA SER A 126 -16.96 14.09 -2.46
C SER A 126 -16.37 14.82 -1.26
N ARG A 127 -16.08 14.11 -0.16
CA ARG A 127 -15.39 14.69 1.00
C ARG A 127 -13.92 14.96 0.71
N LEU A 128 -13.27 14.10 -0.06
CA LEU A 128 -11.88 14.25 -0.49
C LEU A 128 -11.71 15.42 -1.48
N GLU A 129 -12.63 15.58 -2.43
CA GLU A 129 -12.68 16.70 -3.39
C GLU A 129 -12.85 18.08 -2.72
N GLN A 130 -13.35 18.12 -1.49
CA GLN A 130 -13.41 19.35 -0.68
C GLN A 130 -12.05 19.75 -0.08
N GLN A 131 -11.01 18.94 -0.26
CA GLN A 131 -9.63 19.30 0.11
C GLN A 131 -8.90 19.90 -1.09
N GLU A 132 -8.04 20.87 -0.84
CA GLU A 132 -7.04 21.29 -1.82
C GLU A 132 -5.96 20.21 -1.87
N LEU A 133 -5.99 19.39 -2.92
CA LEU A 133 -5.06 18.28 -3.11
C LEU A 133 -3.83 18.72 -3.91
N GLY A 134 -2.65 18.42 -3.40
CA GLY A 134 -1.36 18.61 -4.08
C GLY A 134 -1.05 17.54 -5.14
N VAL A 135 -1.82 16.45 -5.14
CA VAL A 135 -1.69 15.33 -6.08
C VAL A 135 -3.06 14.95 -6.65
N ASN A 136 -3.07 14.34 -7.84
CA ASN A 136 -4.23 13.64 -8.35
C ASN A 136 -4.43 12.33 -7.56
N VAL A 137 -5.68 11.85 -7.48
CA VAL A 137 -6.01 10.64 -6.73
C VAL A 137 -6.85 9.70 -7.59
N MET A 138 -6.42 8.44 -7.65
CA MET A 138 -7.23 7.32 -8.15
C MET A 138 -7.56 6.42 -6.95
N ALA A 139 -8.84 6.13 -6.73
CA ALA A 139 -9.27 5.44 -5.50
C ALA A 139 -9.77 4.02 -5.77
N PHE A 140 -9.25 3.06 -5.01
CA PHE A 140 -9.70 1.66 -5.02
C PHE A 140 -10.60 1.36 -3.83
N VAL A 141 -11.46 0.35 -4.00
CA VAL A 141 -12.28 -0.17 -2.91
C VAL A 141 -11.58 -1.39 -2.30
N GLY A 142 -11.38 -1.38 -0.99
CA GLY A 142 -10.73 -2.46 -0.27
C GLY A 142 -11.69 -3.60 0.07
N HIS A 143 -11.28 -4.83 -0.21
CA HIS A 143 -11.97 -6.07 0.18
C HIS A 143 -12.23 -6.17 1.67
N GLY A 144 -11.25 -5.84 2.51
CA GLY A 144 -11.40 -5.85 3.97
C GLY A 144 -12.42 -4.81 4.45
N THR A 145 -12.50 -3.67 3.76
CA THR A 145 -13.51 -2.63 4.01
C THR A 145 -14.92 -3.12 3.66
N ILE A 146 -15.10 -3.74 2.48
CA ILE A 146 -16.38 -4.36 2.08
C ILE A 146 -16.78 -5.47 3.05
N ARG A 147 -15.86 -6.38 3.41
CA ARG A 147 -16.15 -7.45 4.37
C ARG A 147 -16.64 -6.89 5.69
N ARG A 148 -16.01 -5.84 6.21
CA ARG A 148 -16.43 -5.19 7.45
C ARG A 148 -17.82 -4.57 7.32
N ALA A 149 -18.13 -3.93 6.20
CA ALA A 149 -19.45 -3.35 5.95
C ALA A 149 -20.59 -4.39 5.95
N VAL A 150 -20.31 -5.63 5.51
CA VAL A 150 -21.31 -6.71 5.41
C VAL A 150 -21.34 -7.60 6.65
N MET A 151 -20.18 -7.94 7.19
CA MET A 151 -20.00 -9.00 8.20
C MET A 151 -19.47 -8.46 9.54
N ASN A 152 -19.28 -7.15 9.69
CA ASN A 152 -18.63 -6.54 10.85
C ASN A 152 -17.26 -7.18 11.13
N GLU A 153 -16.99 -7.58 12.37
CA GLU A 153 -15.75 -8.22 12.83
C GLU A 153 -15.93 -9.73 13.11
N GLU A 154 -16.89 -10.38 12.46
CA GLU A 154 -17.20 -11.79 12.68
C GLU A 154 -16.17 -12.73 12.02
N LEU A 155 -15.63 -13.68 12.79
CA LEU A 155 -14.72 -14.71 12.28
C LEU A 155 -15.50 -15.89 11.70
N ARG A 156 -15.98 -15.71 10.47
CA ARG A 156 -16.66 -16.77 9.70
C ARG A 156 -16.41 -16.65 8.21
N PHE A 157 -16.69 -17.74 7.50
CA PHE A 157 -16.83 -17.69 6.05
C PHE A 157 -18.03 -16.83 5.65
N ALA A 158 -17.87 -16.10 4.54
CA ALA A 158 -18.99 -15.41 3.91
C ALA A 158 -20.00 -16.47 3.40
N THR A 159 -21.27 -16.28 3.72
CA THR A 159 -22.36 -17.03 3.11
C THR A 159 -22.60 -16.50 1.69
N ARG A 160 -23.42 -17.21 0.90
CA ARG A 160 -23.80 -16.75 -0.44
C ARG A 160 -24.50 -15.38 -0.41
N ASP A 161 -25.26 -15.09 0.64
CA ASP A 161 -25.95 -13.80 0.74
C ASP A 161 -25.00 -12.68 1.18
N ASP A 162 -23.99 -12.98 2.01
CA ASP A 162 -22.91 -12.03 2.27
C ASP A 162 -22.15 -11.71 0.96
N ILE A 163 -21.76 -12.72 0.18
CA ILE A 163 -21.02 -12.52 -1.08
C ILE A 163 -21.84 -11.66 -2.07
N LYS A 164 -23.15 -11.91 -2.19
CA LYS A 164 -24.05 -11.08 -3.02
C LYS A 164 -24.06 -9.63 -2.55
N GLU A 165 -24.09 -9.40 -1.25
CA GLU A 165 -24.09 -8.05 -0.70
C GLU A 165 -22.73 -7.36 -0.91
N MET A 166 -21.62 -8.08 -0.77
CA MET A 166 -20.28 -7.56 -1.09
C MET A 166 -20.17 -7.16 -2.56
N VAL A 167 -20.68 -8.00 -3.48
CA VAL A 167 -20.77 -7.72 -4.91
C VAL A 167 -21.59 -6.46 -5.16
N ARG A 168 -22.77 -6.34 -4.52
CA ARG A 168 -23.65 -5.17 -4.65
C ARG A 168 -22.97 -3.89 -4.19
N LEU A 169 -22.24 -3.91 -3.06
CA LEU A 169 -21.51 -2.75 -2.56
C LEU A 169 -20.35 -2.36 -3.49
N LEU A 170 -19.66 -3.34 -4.08
CA LEU A 170 -18.61 -3.08 -5.05
C LEU A 170 -19.16 -2.46 -6.34
N GLU A 171 -20.28 -2.98 -6.87
CA GLU A 171 -20.98 -2.41 -8.04
C GLU A 171 -21.39 -0.95 -7.81
N ILE A 172 -21.95 -0.64 -6.64
CA ILE A 172 -22.29 0.74 -6.26
C ILE A 172 -21.03 1.60 -6.19
N SER A 173 -19.96 1.08 -5.59
CA SER A 173 -18.72 1.85 -5.47
C SER A 173 -18.10 2.17 -6.84
N PHE A 174 -18.16 1.25 -7.81
CA PHE A 174 -17.78 1.54 -9.20
C PHE A 174 -18.68 2.59 -9.85
N ALA A 175 -20.00 2.50 -9.67
CA ALA A 175 -20.93 3.51 -10.16
C ALA A 175 -20.71 4.90 -9.52
N GLU A 176 -20.16 4.93 -8.31
CA GLU A 176 -19.82 6.14 -7.55
C GLU A 176 -18.40 6.68 -7.82
N GLY A 177 -17.61 6.03 -8.69
CA GLY A 177 -16.31 6.55 -9.15
C GLY A 177 -15.08 5.77 -8.68
N ALA A 178 -15.24 4.61 -8.03
CA ALA A 178 -14.11 3.72 -7.78
C ALA A 178 -13.43 3.32 -9.09
N SER A 179 -12.11 3.34 -9.11
CA SER A 179 -11.31 3.01 -10.30
C SER A 179 -10.70 1.61 -10.24
N GLY A 180 -10.82 0.93 -9.10
CA GLY A 180 -10.28 -0.41 -8.89
C GLY A 180 -10.79 -1.06 -7.60
N PHE A 181 -10.42 -2.32 -7.44
CA PHE A 181 -10.68 -3.15 -6.27
C PHE A 181 -9.35 -3.69 -5.76
N SER A 182 -9.17 -3.74 -4.43
CA SER A 182 -7.96 -4.33 -3.85
C SER A 182 -8.26 -5.40 -2.80
N SER A 183 -7.36 -6.37 -2.64
CA SER A 183 -7.43 -7.36 -1.56
C SER A 183 -6.17 -7.40 -0.69
N GLY A 184 -6.40 -7.78 0.57
CA GLY A 184 -5.42 -7.81 1.65
C GLY A 184 -5.38 -9.17 2.31
N LEU A 185 -4.96 -10.21 1.59
CA LEU A 185 -5.24 -11.59 2.00
C LEU A 185 -4.38 -12.08 3.17
N GLU A 186 -3.36 -11.32 3.55
CA GLU A 186 -2.58 -11.53 4.76
C GLU A 186 -3.19 -10.83 6.00
N TYR A 187 -4.18 -9.93 5.82
CA TYR A 187 -4.66 -9.02 6.87
C TYR A 187 -6.10 -9.28 7.29
N TRP A 188 -6.39 -9.07 8.57
CA TRP A 188 -7.77 -9.03 9.06
C TRP A 188 -8.50 -7.78 8.53
N PRO A 189 -9.76 -7.88 8.03
CA PRO A 189 -10.65 -9.04 8.00
C PRO A 189 -10.64 -9.83 6.66
N GLY A 190 -9.83 -9.43 5.68
CA GLY A 190 -9.69 -10.12 4.38
C GLY A 190 -8.83 -11.39 4.40
N SER A 191 -8.39 -11.81 5.58
CA SER A 191 -7.31 -12.77 5.77
C SER A 191 -7.59 -14.17 5.20
N GLY A 192 -6.49 -14.85 4.86
CA GLY A 192 -6.27 -16.29 4.71
C GLY A 192 -7.30 -17.21 5.34
N SER A 193 -7.57 -16.98 6.62
CA SER A 193 -8.36 -17.88 7.45
C SER A 193 -9.86 -17.89 7.15
N VAL A 194 -10.39 -16.90 6.41
CA VAL A 194 -11.86 -16.73 6.25
C VAL A 194 -12.33 -16.29 4.86
N SER A 195 -11.44 -15.80 4.00
CA SER A 195 -11.81 -15.32 2.66
C SER A 195 -11.51 -16.38 1.60
N THR A 196 -12.55 -16.88 0.95
CA THR A 196 -12.46 -17.99 -0.01
C THR A 196 -12.12 -17.48 -1.41
N THR A 197 -11.60 -18.37 -2.26
CA THR A 197 -11.39 -18.07 -3.68
C THR A 197 -12.73 -17.79 -4.40
N GLU A 198 -13.84 -18.42 -3.99
CA GLU A 198 -15.18 -18.13 -4.54
C GLU A 198 -15.60 -16.68 -4.27
N GLU A 199 -15.41 -16.19 -3.05
CA GLU A 199 -15.67 -14.80 -2.67
C GLU A 199 -14.84 -13.81 -3.50
N LEU A 200 -13.53 -14.06 -3.62
CA LEU A 200 -12.64 -13.20 -4.41
C LEU A 200 -12.97 -13.25 -5.90
N PHE A 201 -13.30 -14.43 -6.43
CA PHE A 201 -13.68 -14.61 -7.82
C PHE A 201 -14.92 -13.80 -8.16
N SER A 202 -15.99 -13.87 -7.33
CA SER A 202 -17.21 -13.08 -7.55
C SER A 202 -16.96 -11.57 -7.58
N LEU A 203 -16.07 -11.06 -6.72
CA LEU A 203 -15.70 -9.63 -6.73
C LEU A 203 -14.83 -9.27 -7.95
N CYS A 204 -13.98 -10.18 -8.41
CA CYS A 204 -13.15 -9.98 -9.61
C CYS A 204 -13.98 -9.99 -10.90
N GLU A 205 -15.04 -10.80 -11.00
CA GLU A 205 -15.98 -10.76 -12.13
C GLU A 205 -16.64 -9.38 -12.27
N VAL A 206 -17.10 -8.81 -11.16
CA VAL A 206 -17.66 -7.44 -11.14
C VAL A 206 -16.60 -6.41 -11.55
N THR A 207 -15.39 -6.53 -11.02
CA THR A 207 -14.26 -5.65 -11.37
C THR A 207 -13.96 -5.71 -12.86
N LYS A 208 -13.97 -6.92 -13.46
CA LYS A 208 -13.82 -7.12 -14.90
C LYS A 208 -14.94 -6.47 -15.69
N HIS A 209 -16.21 -6.68 -15.31
CA HIS A 209 -17.36 -6.09 -16.00
C HIS A 209 -17.30 -4.56 -16.05
N ASN A 210 -16.72 -3.93 -15.02
CA ASN A 210 -16.52 -2.47 -14.96
C ASN A 210 -15.21 -2.00 -15.63
N ASN A 211 -14.44 -2.90 -16.27
CA ASN A 211 -13.12 -2.61 -16.86
C ASN A 211 -12.14 -1.95 -15.87
N ALA A 212 -12.27 -2.29 -14.59
CA ALA A 212 -11.45 -1.78 -13.50
C ALA A 212 -10.25 -2.71 -13.21
N LEU A 213 -9.31 -2.22 -12.40
CA LEU A 213 -8.13 -2.97 -11.97
C LEU A 213 -8.40 -3.76 -10.69
N TYR A 214 -7.80 -4.94 -10.57
CA TYR A 214 -7.72 -5.69 -9.32
C TYR A 214 -6.28 -5.68 -8.79
N ALA A 215 -6.06 -5.10 -7.62
CA ALA A 215 -4.78 -5.16 -6.92
C ALA A 215 -4.79 -6.16 -5.76
N THR A 216 -3.71 -6.87 -5.51
CA THR A 216 -3.68 -7.83 -4.39
C THR A 216 -2.37 -7.83 -3.62
N HIS A 217 -2.49 -7.68 -2.31
CA HIS A 217 -1.56 -8.24 -1.34
C HIS A 217 -1.88 -9.73 -1.22
N VAL A 218 -1.09 -10.55 -1.90
CA VAL A 218 -1.31 -12.01 -1.96
C VAL A 218 -1.30 -12.65 -0.58
N ARG A 219 -1.93 -13.82 -0.47
CA ARG A 219 -2.18 -14.49 0.81
C ARG A 219 -0.93 -14.95 1.55
N ASN A 220 0.12 -15.30 0.82
CA ASN A 220 1.39 -15.72 1.41
C ASN A 220 2.54 -15.29 0.50
N ARG A 221 3.64 -14.86 1.12
CA ARG A 221 4.91 -14.53 0.45
C ARG A 221 6.12 -15.19 1.09
N ASP A 222 5.88 -16.11 2.03
CA ASP A 222 6.91 -16.81 2.79
C ASP A 222 7.20 -18.20 2.19
N MET A 223 7.36 -19.23 3.01
CA MET A 223 7.53 -20.61 2.55
C MET A 223 6.37 -21.12 1.67
N TYR A 224 5.19 -20.48 1.72
CA TYR A 224 4.01 -20.80 0.89
C TYR A 224 3.77 -19.78 -0.23
N TYR A 225 4.80 -19.05 -0.66
CA TYR A 225 4.70 -18.02 -1.70
C TYR A 225 4.00 -18.52 -2.98
N ASP A 226 4.32 -19.73 -3.42
CA ASP A 226 3.81 -20.35 -4.63
C ASP A 226 2.28 -20.52 -4.58
N LEU A 227 1.73 -20.93 -3.44
CA LEU A 227 0.29 -21.00 -3.22
C LEU A 227 -0.37 -19.62 -3.29
N GLY A 228 0.26 -18.61 -2.66
CA GLY A 228 -0.24 -17.24 -2.62
C GLY A 228 -0.28 -16.60 -4.02
N PHE A 229 0.80 -16.73 -4.79
CA PHE A 229 0.85 -16.20 -6.16
C PHE A 229 -0.03 -17.02 -7.11
N SER A 230 -0.07 -18.35 -6.99
CA SER A 230 -0.93 -19.20 -7.83
C SER A 230 -2.40 -18.85 -7.67
N GLU A 231 -2.86 -18.54 -6.45
CA GLU A 231 -4.24 -18.10 -6.21
C GLU A 231 -4.56 -16.82 -6.98
N ALA A 232 -3.71 -15.79 -6.87
CA ALA A 232 -3.92 -14.51 -7.56
C ALA A 232 -3.94 -14.69 -9.09
N LEU A 233 -2.97 -15.43 -9.63
CA LEU A 233 -2.89 -15.72 -11.06
C LEU A 233 -4.07 -16.55 -11.55
N ALA A 234 -4.53 -17.53 -10.78
CA ALA A 234 -5.72 -18.31 -11.11
C ALA A 234 -6.98 -17.44 -11.12
N ILE A 235 -7.16 -16.54 -10.15
CA ILE A 235 -8.28 -15.59 -10.13
C ILE A 235 -8.26 -14.72 -11.38
N ALA A 236 -7.10 -14.15 -11.74
CA ALA A 236 -6.94 -13.31 -12.92
C ALA A 236 -7.27 -14.06 -14.21
N ARG A 237 -6.73 -15.27 -14.38
CA ARG A 237 -6.98 -16.12 -15.56
C ARG A 237 -8.45 -16.49 -15.71
N ASN A 238 -9.10 -16.90 -14.62
CA ASN A 238 -10.47 -17.40 -14.70
C ASN A 238 -11.52 -16.29 -14.80
N SER A 239 -11.28 -15.13 -14.16
CA SER A 239 -12.22 -14.00 -14.21
C SER A 239 -11.94 -13.05 -15.39
N GLY A 240 -10.73 -13.09 -15.96
CA GLY A 240 -10.27 -12.18 -16.99
C GLY A 240 -9.99 -10.76 -16.50
N VAL A 241 -9.99 -10.52 -15.18
CA VAL A 241 -9.67 -9.22 -14.58
C VAL A 241 -8.20 -8.87 -14.80
N LYS A 242 -7.90 -7.57 -14.90
CA LYS A 242 -6.53 -7.06 -14.96
C LYS A 242 -5.94 -7.04 -13.56
N LEU A 243 -4.86 -7.77 -13.34
CA LEU A 243 -4.27 -8.01 -12.03
C LEU A 243 -3.00 -7.18 -11.83
N GLN A 244 -2.94 -6.45 -10.72
CA GLN A 244 -1.73 -5.84 -10.18
C GLN A 244 -1.31 -6.60 -8.91
N ILE A 245 -0.19 -7.32 -8.96
CA ILE A 245 0.38 -7.96 -7.77
C ILE A 245 1.19 -6.92 -7.00
N SER A 246 0.69 -6.54 -5.83
CA SER A 246 1.33 -5.54 -4.99
C SER A 246 2.61 -6.06 -4.36
N HIS A 247 3.64 -5.19 -4.30
CA HIS A 247 4.94 -5.35 -3.63
C HIS A 247 5.39 -6.82 -3.64
N ILE A 248 5.64 -7.35 -4.84
CA ILE A 248 5.67 -8.79 -5.15
C ILE A 248 6.73 -9.60 -4.38
N GLN A 249 7.70 -8.95 -3.73
CA GLN A 249 8.86 -9.63 -3.18
C GLN A 249 8.49 -10.70 -2.13
N PRO A 250 9.03 -11.93 -2.25
CA PRO A 250 9.01 -12.93 -1.19
C PRO A 250 9.68 -12.43 0.09
N LYS A 251 9.15 -12.87 1.23
CA LYS A 251 9.57 -12.48 2.57
C LYS A 251 10.46 -13.56 3.20
N PHE A 252 10.97 -13.24 4.39
CA PHE A 252 11.62 -14.21 5.27
C PHE A 252 10.83 -15.53 5.38
N GLY A 253 11.51 -16.66 5.16
CA GLY A 253 10.92 -17.99 5.16
C GLY A 253 10.74 -18.58 3.75
N ALA A 254 10.65 -17.74 2.72
CA ALA A 254 10.64 -18.21 1.33
C ALA A 254 11.98 -18.85 0.95
N PRO A 255 11.97 -19.89 0.07
CA PRO A 255 13.20 -20.45 -0.46
C PRO A 255 13.94 -19.44 -1.35
N SER A 256 15.25 -19.61 -1.51
CA SER A 256 16.09 -18.64 -2.24
C SER A 256 15.78 -18.48 -3.73
N HIS A 257 15.02 -19.40 -4.33
CA HIS A 257 14.59 -19.35 -5.73
C HIS A 257 13.18 -18.75 -5.90
N ALA A 258 12.55 -18.30 -4.80
CA ALA A 258 11.14 -17.94 -4.81
C ALA A 258 10.86 -16.76 -5.75
N MET A 259 11.76 -15.78 -5.83
CA MET A 259 11.54 -14.62 -6.71
C MET A 259 11.64 -15.02 -8.19
N GLU A 260 12.64 -15.82 -8.56
CA GLU A 260 12.76 -16.36 -9.93
C GLU A 260 11.51 -17.14 -10.31
N HIS A 261 11.08 -18.06 -9.46
CA HIS A 261 9.90 -18.88 -9.71
C HIS A 261 8.62 -18.04 -9.79
N THR A 262 8.44 -17.02 -8.93
CA THR A 262 7.29 -16.11 -9.01
C THR A 262 7.26 -15.34 -10.34
N ILE A 263 8.40 -14.88 -10.85
CA ILE A 263 8.47 -14.20 -12.17
C ILE A 263 8.11 -15.19 -13.29
N GLU A 264 8.61 -16.42 -13.24
CA GLU A 264 8.24 -17.48 -14.18
C GLU A 264 6.73 -17.74 -14.17
N MET A 265 6.11 -17.83 -12.99
CA MET A 265 4.65 -17.98 -12.86
C MET A 265 3.88 -16.83 -13.50
N VAL A 266 4.34 -15.58 -13.33
CA VAL A 266 3.73 -14.40 -13.96
C VAL A 266 3.85 -14.47 -15.48
N HIS A 267 5.03 -14.85 -16.00
CA HIS A 267 5.23 -15.01 -17.45
C HIS A 267 4.33 -16.08 -18.04
N TRP A 268 4.22 -17.25 -17.40
CA TRP A 268 3.31 -18.31 -17.85
C TRP A 268 1.85 -17.88 -17.84
N ALA A 269 1.40 -17.19 -16.78
CA ALA A 269 0.03 -16.70 -16.71
C ALA A 269 -0.29 -15.72 -17.87
N ARG A 270 0.67 -14.88 -18.26
CA ARG A 270 0.54 -13.97 -19.41
C ARG A 270 0.51 -14.70 -20.74
N GLU A 271 1.37 -15.69 -20.93
CA GLU A 271 1.36 -16.55 -22.12
C GLU A 271 0.00 -17.27 -22.29
N GLU A 272 -0.67 -17.57 -21.17
CA GLU A 272 -2.02 -18.15 -21.14
C GLU A 272 -3.15 -17.10 -21.21
N GLY A 273 -2.82 -15.83 -21.44
CA GLY A 273 -3.76 -14.75 -21.74
C GLY A 273 -4.21 -13.90 -20.54
N ALA A 274 -3.61 -14.06 -19.36
CA ALA A 274 -3.88 -13.17 -18.23
C ALA A 274 -3.20 -11.81 -18.41
N ASP A 275 -3.93 -10.74 -18.07
CA ASP A 275 -3.37 -9.38 -17.97
C ASP A 275 -2.88 -9.16 -16.54
N VAL A 276 -1.58 -9.33 -16.33
CA VAL A 276 -0.94 -9.30 -15.01
C VAL A 276 0.25 -8.37 -15.02
N THR A 277 0.38 -7.50 -14.04
CA THR A 277 1.55 -6.66 -13.75
C THR A 277 1.86 -6.73 -12.26
N PHE A 278 3.00 -6.17 -11.85
CA PHE A 278 3.41 -6.19 -10.46
C PHE A 278 4.25 -4.98 -10.10
N ASP A 279 4.39 -4.74 -8.80
CA ASP A 279 5.19 -3.62 -8.29
C ASP A 279 6.14 -4.03 -7.17
N ILE A 280 7.11 -3.16 -6.93
CA ILE A 280 8.09 -3.28 -5.86
C ILE A 280 8.26 -1.94 -5.13
N ILE A 281 8.59 -2.06 -3.84
CA ILE A 281 9.17 -0.97 -3.06
C ILE A 281 10.68 -0.95 -3.30
N PRO A 282 11.32 0.20 -3.61
CA PRO A 282 12.74 0.25 -3.95
C PRO A 282 13.66 0.17 -2.72
N HIS A 283 13.42 -0.75 -1.79
CA HIS A 283 14.30 -1.04 -0.67
C HIS A 283 14.06 -2.43 -0.08
N ASP A 284 15.05 -2.95 0.62
CA ASP A 284 15.10 -4.27 1.24
C ASP A 284 14.40 -4.37 2.61
N TRP A 285 13.87 -3.25 3.09
CA TRP A 285 13.06 -3.18 4.30
C TRP A 285 11.58 -3.45 4.01
N ASN A 286 10.88 -4.00 4.99
CA ASN A 286 9.43 -4.08 5.00
C ASN A 286 8.87 -3.37 6.25
N HIS A 287 7.60 -3.00 6.22
CA HIS A 287 6.88 -2.45 7.36
C HIS A 287 5.45 -2.97 7.37
N SER A 288 4.83 -2.99 8.55
CA SER A 288 3.40 -3.23 8.69
C SER A 288 2.95 -2.88 10.11
N GLN A 289 1.65 -2.99 10.35
CA GLN A 289 1.06 -2.86 11.68
C GLN A 289 1.46 -4.05 12.55
N LEU A 290 1.67 -3.80 13.86
CA LEU A 290 1.96 -4.87 14.83
C LEU A 290 0.81 -5.88 14.96
N THR A 291 -0.42 -5.44 14.70
CA THR A 291 -1.63 -6.27 14.73
C THR A 291 -1.62 -7.35 13.65
N ALA A 292 -0.89 -7.17 12.54
CA ALA A 292 -0.83 -8.14 11.46
C ALA A 292 -0.18 -9.48 11.87
N ALA A 293 0.65 -9.50 12.92
CA ALA A 293 1.20 -10.75 13.46
C ALA A 293 0.27 -11.49 14.44
N LEU A 294 -0.84 -10.88 14.84
CA LEU A 294 -1.83 -11.55 15.66
C LEU A 294 -2.61 -12.56 14.83
N PRO A 295 -2.99 -13.71 15.40
CA PRO A 295 -3.88 -14.64 14.72
C PRO A 295 -5.28 -14.02 14.58
N SER A 296 -6.00 -14.33 13.50
CA SER A 296 -7.31 -13.74 13.20
C SER A 296 -8.34 -13.86 14.35
N TRP A 297 -8.32 -14.96 15.11
CA TRP A 297 -9.20 -15.12 16.28
C TRP A 297 -8.96 -14.11 17.40
N ALA A 298 -7.75 -13.53 17.48
CA ALA A 298 -7.46 -12.47 18.44
C ALA A 298 -8.14 -11.15 18.04
N MET A 299 -8.34 -10.94 16.74
CA MET A 299 -8.93 -9.74 16.14
C MET A 299 -10.45 -9.78 16.05
N GLU A 300 -11.05 -10.97 16.13
CA GLU A 300 -12.51 -11.17 16.09
C GLU A 300 -13.23 -10.30 17.13
N GLY A 301 -14.32 -9.65 16.74
CA GLY A 301 -15.07 -8.75 17.63
C GLY A 301 -14.42 -7.39 17.87
N GLY A 302 -13.29 -7.09 17.20
CA GLY A 302 -12.66 -5.78 17.20
C GLY A 302 -11.74 -5.51 18.40
N ILE A 303 -11.39 -4.23 18.61
CA ILE A 303 -10.36 -3.85 19.59
C ILE A 303 -10.75 -4.22 21.02
N GLU A 304 -12.01 -4.03 21.41
CA GLU A 304 -12.43 -4.23 22.80
C GLU A 304 -12.19 -5.68 23.23
N GLU A 305 -12.61 -6.62 22.38
CA GLU A 305 -12.34 -8.05 22.57
C GLU A 305 -10.85 -8.39 22.45
N LEU A 306 -10.13 -7.75 21.52
CA LEU A 306 -8.67 -7.88 21.46
C LEU A 306 -8.00 -7.46 22.78
N MET A 307 -8.44 -6.37 23.41
CA MET A 307 -7.91 -5.92 24.71
C MET A 307 -8.20 -6.92 25.81
N VAL A 308 -9.39 -7.53 25.83
CA VAL A 308 -9.73 -8.60 26.78
C VAL A 308 -8.76 -9.78 26.62
N ARG A 309 -8.56 -10.24 25.38
CA ARG A 309 -7.64 -11.36 25.07
C ARG A 309 -6.18 -11.02 25.39
N LEU A 310 -5.72 -9.81 25.06
CA LEU A 310 -4.35 -9.38 25.37
C LEU A 310 -4.09 -9.25 26.87
N ASN A 311 -5.11 -8.98 27.68
CA ASN A 311 -4.99 -8.98 29.16
C ASN A 311 -5.12 -10.38 29.78
N ASN A 312 -5.51 -11.40 29.02
CA ASN A 312 -5.62 -12.77 29.49
C ASN A 312 -4.30 -13.56 29.27
N PRO A 313 -3.64 -14.04 30.33
CA PRO A 313 -2.40 -14.80 30.20
C PRO A 313 -2.52 -16.07 29.34
N ASN A 314 -3.65 -16.78 29.41
CA ASN A 314 -3.86 -18.01 28.64
C ASN A 314 -3.98 -17.70 27.13
N ASP A 315 -4.62 -16.59 26.78
CA ASP A 315 -4.75 -16.17 25.39
C ASP A 315 -3.42 -15.67 24.85
N ARG A 316 -2.60 -14.94 25.65
CA ARG A 316 -1.22 -14.61 25.28
C ARG A 316 -0.39 -15.86 24.97
N GLU A 317 -0.44 -16.88 25.83
CA GLU A 317 0.28 -18.13 25.59
C GLU A 317 -0.25 -18.87 24.34
N LYS A 318 -1.54 -18.77 24.04
CA LYS A 318 -2.10 -19.29 22.79
C LYS A 318 -1.61 -18.49 21.58
N MET A 319 -1.51 -17.17 21.66
CA MET A 319 -0.98 -16.31 20.59
C MET A 319 0.52 -16.55 20.35
N LYS A 320 1.32 -16.77 21.40
CA LYS A 320 2.75 -17.13 21.29
C LYS A 320 2.99 -18.44 20.55
N LYS A 321 2.00 -19.36 20.58
CA LYS A 321 2.03 -20.63 19.84
C LYS A 321 1.57 -20.50 18.39
N ASN A 322 1.24 -19.31 17.91
CA ASN A 322 0.91 -19.10 16.50
C ASN A 322 2.18 -19.33 15.64
N THR A 323 2.21 -20.43 14.90
CA THR A 323 3.37 -20.81 14.07
C THR A 323 3.33 -20.23 12.67
N GLN A 324 2.23 -19.61 12.25
CA GLN A 324 2.05 -19.06 10.90
C GLN A 324 1.47 -17.62 10.93
N PRO A 325 2.07 -16.68 11.67
CA PRO A 325 1.72 -15.27 11.53
C PRO A 325 2.30 -14.69 10.24
N PHE A 326 1.69 -13.61 9.76
CA PHE A 326 2.18 -12.76 8.68
C PHE A 326 3.69 -12.45 8.75
N TRP A 327 4.22 -12.25 9.97
CA TRP A 327 5.61 -11.87 10.20
C TRP A 327 6.42 -13.06 10.72
N GLN A 328 6.91 -13.92 9.83
CA GLN A 328 7.62 -15.17 10.17
C GLN A 328 8.90 -14.99 11.01
N LEU A 329 9.45 -13.77 11.11
CA LEU A 329 10.54 -13.46 12.05
C LEU A 329 10.12 -13.59 13.52
N VAL A 330 8.84 -13.37 13.83
CA VAL A 330 8.26 -13.47 15.18
C VAL A 330 8.31 -14.91 15.72
N PRO A 331 7.70 -15.92 15.06
CA PRO A 331 7.77 -17.31 15.54
C PRO A 331 9.18 -17.89 15.43
N ALA A 332 10.03 -17.33 14.55
CA ALA A 332 11.46 -17.67 14.48
C ALA A 332 12.30 -17.05 15.61
N GLY A 333 11.69 -16.26 16.50
CA GLY A 333 12.35 -15.62 17.64
C GLY A 333 13.39 -14.57 17.27
N LYS A 334 13.33 -13.99 16.06
CA LYS A 334 14.30 -13.01 15.53
C LYS A 334 13.96 -11.58 15.95
N TRP A 335 13.72 -11.39 17.25
CA TRP A 335 13.34 -10.10 17.83
C TRP A 335 14.46 -9.05 17.76
N ASP A 336 15.71 -9.48 17.58
CA ASP A 336 16.89 -8.65 17.31
C ASP A 336 16.83 -7.96 15.94
N LYS A 337 15.99 -8.45 15.01
CA LYS A 337 15.85 -7.93 13.64
C LYS A 337 14.62 -7.07 13.42
N ILE A 338 13.68 -7.06 14.37
CA ILE A 338 12.42 -6.32 14.27
C ILE A 338 12.55 -5.05 15.09
N ARG A 339 12.31 -3.89 14.48
CA ARG A 339 12.39 -2.58 15.13
C ARG A 339 11.03 -1.92 15.23
N LEU A 340 10.82 -1.16 16.31
CA LEU A 340 9.65 -0.28 16.42
C LEU A 340 9.83 0.91 15.47
N LEU A 341 8.96 1.02 14.47
CA LEU A 341 9.00 2.08 13.46
C LEU A 341 8.20 3.30 13.90
N GLN A 342 7.01 3.09 14.46
CA GLN A 342 6.10 4.17 14.85
C GLN A 342 5.30 3.79 16.08
N SER A 343 5.17 4.72 17.02
CA SER A 343 4.23 4.64 18.15
C SER A 343 3.86 6.04 18.62
N LYS A 344 2.59 6.24 19.00
CA LYS A 344 2.10 7.49 19.58
C LYS A 344 2.42 7.58 21.06
N LYS A 345 2.29 6.48 21.83
CA LYS A 345 2.51 6.48 23.28
C LYS A 345 3.94 6.14 23.68
N ASN A 346 4.62 5.29 22.91
CA ASN A 346 5.95 4.77 23.21
C ASN A 346 7.05 5.39 22.33
N LYS A 347 7.03 6.72 22.17
CA LYS A 347 7.95 7.45 21.28
C LYS A 347 9.43 7.25 21.60
N ASN A 348 9.76 7.06 22.88
CA ASN A 348 11.12 6.82 23.34
C ASN A 348 11.68 5.43 22.96
N LEU A 349 10.82 4.52 22.49
CA LEU A 349 11.23 3.17 22.07
C LEU A 349 11.40 3.07 20.54
N ILE A 350 11.04 4.11 19.79
CA ILE A 350 11.17 4.12 18.32
C ILE A 350 12.64 3.93 17.93
N GLY A 351 12.87 3.03 16.96
CA GLY A 351 14.20 2.65 16.48
C GLY A 351 14.86 1.49 17.24
N LEU A 352 14.40 1.18 18.46
CA LEU A 352 14.87 0.03 19.22
C LEU A 352 14.34 -1.28 18.62
N THR A 353 15.13 -2.33 18.75
CA THR A 353 14.70 -3.70 18.44
C THR A 353 13.75 -4.23 19.51
N PHE A 354 12.87 -5.16 19.18
CA PHE A 354 11.97 -5.76 20.18
C PHE A 354 12.73 -6.58 21.24
N GLU A 355 13.91 -7.11 20.91
CA GLU A 355 14.82 -7.70 21.90
C GLU A 355 15.30 -6.65 22.92
N GLN A 356 15.74 -5.48 22.46
CA GLN A 356 16.12 -4.36 23.33
C GLN A 356 14.94 -3.87 24.16
N ILE A 357 13.76 -3.71 23.55
CA ILE A 357 12.55 -3.28 24.27
C ILE A 357 12.18 -4.28 25.37
N GLY A 358 12.24 -5.58 25.08
CA GLY A 358 12.03 -6.63 26.08
C GLY A 358 13.01 -6.51 27.24
N LYS A 359 14.31 -6.39 26.93
CA LYS A 359 15.37 -6.22 27.93
C LYS A 359 15.17 -4.98 28.80
N ASP A 360 14.87 -3.83 28.19
CA ASP A 360 14.67 -2.56 28.89
C ASP A 360 13.44 -2.61 29.81
N ARG A 361 12.41 -3.39 29.42
CA ARG A 361 11.20 -3.61 30.22
C ARG A 361 11.33 -4.77 31.21
N GLY A 362 12.43 -5.53 31.20
CA GLY A 362 12.60 -6.73 32.02
C GLY A 362 11.61 -7.85 31.66
N LYS A 363 11.23 -7.97 30.39
CA LYS A 363 10.22 -8.91 29.87
C LYS A 363 10.74 -9.69 28.68
N ASP A 364 10.10 -10.83 28.42
CA ASP A 364 10.24 -11.52 27.14
C ASP A 364 9.77 -10.58 25.99
N PRO A 365 10.46 -10.55 24.83
CA PRO A 365 10.09 -9.68 23.72
C PRO A 365 8.64 -9.85 23.23
N TYR A 366 8.08 -11.07 23.30
CA TYR A 366 6.69 -11.34 22.93
C TYR A 366 5.72 -10.66 23.90
N ASP A 367 6.03 -10.68 25.20
CA ASP A 367 5.20 -10.00 26.20
C ASP A 367 5.32 -8.49 26.11
N ALA A 368 6.51 -7.96 25.81
CA ALA A 368 6.70 -6.54 25.54
C ALA A 368 5.93 -6.09 24.29
N TYR A 369 5.88 -6.92 23.25
CA TYR A 369 5.03 -6.72 22.06
C TYR A 369 3.54 -6.62 22.43
N PHE A 370 3.01 -7.55 23.24
CA PHE A 370 1.62 -7.48 23.68
C PHE A 370 1.34 -6.25 24.55
N ASP A 371 2.28 -5.85 25.39
CA ASP A 371 2.13 -4.65 26.22
C ASP A 371 2.05 -3.38 25.36
N LEU A 372 2.87 -3.27 24.31
CA LEU A 372 2.80 -2.13 23.37
C LEU A 372 1.42 -2.05 22.69
N LEU A 373 0.85 -3.20 22.28
CA LEU A 373 -0.50 -3.25 21.72
C LEU A 373 -1.55 -2.73 22.73
N ILE A 374 -1.48 -3.20 23.98
CA ILE A 374 -2.40 -2.76 25.06
C ILE A 374 -2.23 -1.28 25.36
N GLU A 375 -1.00 -0.78 25.41
CA GLU A 375 -0.72 0.61 25.71
C GLU A 375 -1.34 1.50 24.63
N GLU A 376 -1.16 1.16 23.36
CA GLU A 376 -1.55 1.99 22.22
C GLU A 376 -3.08 2.13 22.04
N LYS A 377 -3.86 1.09 22.39
CA LYS A 377 -5.34 1.03 22.38
C LYS A 377 -5.97 1.58 21.08
N GLU A 378 -6.60 2.75 21.14
CA GLU A 378 -7.29 3.37 20.01
C GLU A 378 -6.34 3.77 18.86
N ASN A 379 -5.03 3.82 19.10
CA ASN A 379 -4.02 4.14 18.08
C ASN A 379 -3.28 2.91 17.55
N LEU A 380 -3.81 1.70 17.77
CA LEU A 380 -3.19 0.42 17.40
C LEU A 380 -2.72 0.36 15.94
N ASN A 381 -3.49 0.87 14.98
CA ASN A 381 -3.09 0.83 13.57
C ASN A 381 -2.05 1.88 13.19
N GLY A 382 -1.76 2.84 14.09
CA GLY A 382 -0.59 3.71 14.00
C GLY A 382 0.68 3.07 14.58
N LEU A 383 0.58 1.90 15.22
CA LEU A 383 1.71 1.16 15.77
C LEU A 383 2.33 0.29 14.69
N MET A 384 3.51 0.67 14.24
CA MET A 384 4.18 0.03 13.12
C MET A 384 5.57 -0.46 13.51
N TRP A 385 5.99 -1.55 12.88
CA TRP A 385 7.34 -2.08 12.96
C TRP A 385 7.98 -2.18 11.59
N THR A 386 9.27 -2.45 11.57
CA THR A 386 10.03 -2.67 10.35
C THR A 386 11.14 -3.70 10.56
N SER A 387 11.53 -4.38 9.49
CA SER A 387 12.69 -5.28 9.48
C SER A 387 13.30 -5.33 8.07
N HIS A 388 14.55 -5.80 7.97
CA HIS A 388 15.05 -6.27 6.68
C HIS A 388 14.28 -7.54 6.31
N GLY A 389 13.42 -7.42 5.30
CA GLY A 389 12.44 -8.44 4.95
C GLY A 389 12.59 -9.00 3.54
N PHE A 390 13.30 -8.29 2.68
CA PHE A 390 13.46 -8.62 1.26
C PHE A 390 14.93 -8.75 0.89
N SER A 391 15.23 -9.52 -0.15
CA SER A 391 16.57 -9.58 -0.72
C SER A 391 16.76 -8.45 -1.75
N GLU A 392 17.92 -7.81 -1.71
CA GLU A 392 18.30 -6.82 -2.71
C GLU A 392 18.49 -7.44 -4.10
N SER A 393 18.92 -8.70 -4.17
CA SER A 393 19.00 -9.45 -5.44
C SER A 393 17.64 -9.56 -6.10
N ASP A 394 16.60 -9.79 -5.29
CA ASP A 394 15.24 -10.02 -5.76
C ASP A 394 14.65 -8.70 -6.28
N ILE A 395 14.94 -7.59 -5.60
CA ILE A 395 14.58 -6.24 -6.07
C ILE A 395 15.25 -5.97 -7.43
N CYS A 396 16.55 -6.24 -7.54
CA CYS A 396 17.27 -6.05 -8.80
C CYS A 396 16.76 -6.99 -9.92
N LEU A 397 16.29 -8.19 -9.57
CA LEU A 397 15.68 -9.13 -10.52
C LEU A 397 14.33 -8.61 -11.03
N CYS A 398 13.48 -8.11 -10.13
CA CYS A 398 12.20 -7.48 -10.48
C CYS A 398 12.40 -6.25 -11.37
N LEU A 399 13.30 -5.34 -10.98
CA LEU A 399 13.56 -4.11 -11.74
C LEU A 399 14.04 -4.34 -13.17
N LYS A 400 14.60 -5.51 -13.48
CA LYS A 400 14.98 -5.88 -14.85
C LYS A 400 13.81 -6.36 -15.71
N GLN A 401 12.66 -6.62 -15.10
CA GLN A 401 11.46 -7.00 -15.84
C GLN A 401 10.81 -5.73 -16.42
N PRO A 402 10.38 -5.76 -17.70
CA PRO A 402 9.86 -4.57 -18.38
C PRO A 402 8.57 -4.01 -17.75
N ASP A 403 7.85 -4.85 -17.00
CA ASP A 403 6.54 -4.50 -16.44
C ASP A 403 6.57 -4.31 -14.91
N CYS A 404 7.78 -4.20 -14.33
CA CYS A 404 7.94 -3.91 -12.92
C CYS A 404 7.69 -2.43 -12.67
N ILE A 405 6.66 -2.13 -11.87
CA ILE A 405 6.37 -0.75 -11.44
C ILE A 405 7.06 -0.49 -10.10
N VAL A 406 7.58 0.71 -9.91
CA VAL A 406 8.16 1.15 -8.63
C VAL A 406 7.14 2.00 -7.89
N MET A 407 6.93 1.72 -6.60
CA MET A 407 5.97 2.42 -5.75
C MET A 407 6.52 2.66 -4.35
N SER A 408 5.76 3.37 -3.51
CA SER A 408 6.20 3.73 -2.16
C SER A 408 5.74 2.78 -1.05
N ASP A 409 4.50 2.27 -1.10
CA ASP A 409 3.79 1.63 0.01
C ASP A 409 3.73 2.54 1.27
N THR A 410 3.45 3.83 1.05
CA THR A 410 3.43 4.84 2.13
C THR A 410 2.10 5.60 2.21
N MET A 411 2.01 6.49 3.20
CA MET A 411 1.00 7.52 3.29
C MET A 411 1.59 8.87 2.88
N ALA A 412 0.78 9.77 2.31
CA ALA A 412 1.11 11.16 2.10
C ALA A 412 1.21 11.88 3.44
N LEU A 413 2.34 12.55 3.70
CA LEU A 413 2.67 13.16 4.99
C LEU A 413 3.11 14.63 4.83
N ALA A 414 3.13 15.34 5.96
CA ALA A 414 3.68 16.69 6.07
C ALA A 414 4.52 16.83 7.35
N PRO A 415 5.65 17.56 7.31
CA PRO A 415 6.54 17.76 8.46
C PRO A 415 5.96 18.76 9.50
N TYR A 416 4.74 19.23 9.30
CA TYR A 416 4.00 20.17 10.15
C TYR A 416 2.55 19.74 10.34
N GLY A 417 1.82 20.49 11.18
CA GLY A 417 0.40 20.26 11.42
C GLY A 417 0.11 18.92 12.08
N ALA A 418 -1.08 18.38 11.79
CA ALA A 418 -1.60 17.15 12.39
C ALA A 418 -0.81 15.88 12.05
N LEU A 419 -0.08 15.88 10.92
CA LEU A 419 0.76 14.75 10.48
C LEU A 419 2.20 14.85 10.98
N LYS A 420 2.56 15.91 11.70
CA LYS A 420 3.93 16.13 12.18
C LYS A 420 4.42 14.95 13.05
N GLY A 421 5.54 14.37 12.63
CA GLY A 421 6.19 13.26 13.35
C GLY A 421 5.55 11.90 13.11
N MET A 422 4.56 11.81 12.22
CA MET A 422 4.18 10.55 11.60
C MET A 422 5.27 10.14 10.61
N ILE A 423 5.63 8.86 10.61
CA ILE A 423 6.64 8.28 9.71
C ILE A 423 5.93 7.48 8.62
N GLY A 424 4.94 6.67 8.99
CA GLY A 424 4.24 5.77 8.07
C GLY A 424 5.12 4.63 7.57
N SER A 425 6.05 4.93 6.67
CA SER A 425 7.01 3.97 6.12
C SER A 425 8.40 4.59 5.97
N LEU A 426 9.41 3.76 5.67
CA LEU A 426 10.74 4.26 5.30
C LEU A 426 10.77 4.92 3.91
N SER A 427 9.77 4.66 3.07
CA SER A 427 9.60 5.24 1.73
C SER A 427 9.02 6.65 1.72
N GLY A 428 8.45 7.10 2.84
CA GLY A 428 7.57 8.28 2.87
C GLY A 428 8.14 9.57 2.29
N TYR A 429 9.47 9.75 2.32
CA TYR A 429 10.16 10.98 1.85
C TYR A 429 11.35 10.72 0.90
N GLY A 430 11.53 9.49 0.40
CA GLY A 430 12.74 9.23 -0.39
C GLY A 430 12.73 8.01 -1.30
N TRP A 431 11.60 7.39 -1.60
CA TRP A 431 11.55 6.21 -2.45
C TRP A 431 12.01 6.52 -3.90
N ILE A 432 11.62 7.68 -4.46
CA ILE A 432 12.02 8.10 -5.82
C ILE A 432 13.52 8.41 -5.87
N ALA A 433 13.99 9.22 -4.92
CA ALA A 433 15.40 9.59 -4.83
C ALA A 433 16.28 8.34 -4.64
N ARG A 434 15.83 7.40 -3.79
CA ARG A 434 16.50 6.11 -3.60
C ARG A 434 16.50 5.29 -4.89
N PHE A 435 15.37 5.21 -5.59
CA PHE A 435 15.27 4.48 -6.85
C PHE A 435 16.29 4.97 -7.89
N PHE A 436 16.25 6.26 -8.21
CA PHE A 436 17.15 6.83 -9.21
C PHE A 436 18.61 6.85 -8.76
N GLN A 437 18.91 7.19 -7.51
CA GLN A 437 20.29 7.22 -7.04
C GLN A 437 20.88 5.82 -6.96
N HIS A 438 20.18 4.88 -6.33
CA HIS A 438 20.75 3.59 -5.99
C HIS A 438 20.65 2.58 -7.14
N TYR A 439 19.46 2.40 -7.73
CA TYR A 439 19.26 1.34 -8.71
C TYR A 439 19.56 1.79 -10.14
N VAL A 440 19.30 3.05 -10.49
CA VAL A 440 19.58 3.60 -11.82
C VAL A 440 21.05 4.06 -11.92
N ARG A 441 21.49 4.98 -11.06
CA ARG A 441 22.83 5.60 -11.18
C ARG A 441 23.96 4.74 -10.62
N GLU A 442 23.86 4.27 -9.38
CA GLU A 442 24.96 3.54 -8.72
C GLU A 442 25.09 2.10 -9.21
N LYS A 443 23.97 1.39 -9.38
CA LYS A 443 23.96 -0.02 -9.77
C LYS A 443 23.73 -0.27 -11.26
N SER A 444 23.21 0.72 -11.99
CA SER A 444 22.90 0.58 -13.42
C SER A 444 22.08 -0.66 -13.73
N ILE A 445 21.07 -0.95 -12.89
CA ILE A 445 20.15 -2.08 -13.10
C ILE A 445 19.28 -1.85 -14.34
N ILE A 446 18.90 -0.58 -14.55
CA ILE A 446 18.17 -0.08 -15.71
C ILE A 446 18.74 1.29 -16.14
N SER A 447 18.37 1.75 -17.33
CA SER A 447 18.64 3.10 -17.83
C SER A 447 17.76 4.17 -17.16
N MET A 448 18.04 5.44 -17.45
CA MET A 448 17.17 6.56 -17.03
C MET A 448 15.93 6.67 -17.94
N GLU A 449 16.12 6.35 -19.23
CA GLU A 449 15.08 6.07 -20.22
C GLU A 449 14.33 4.78 -19.91
#